data_AF-A0A1Z8S165-F1
#
_entry.id   AF-A0A1Z8S165-F1
#
_cell.length_a   1.000
_cell.length_b   1.000
_cell.length_c   1.000
_cell.angle_alpha   90.00
_cell.angle_beta   90.00
_cell.angle_gamma   90.00
#
_symmetry.space_group_name_H-M   'P 1'
#
loop_
_entity.id
_entity.type
_entity.pdbx_description
1 polymer ?
#
loop_
_entity_poly.entity_id
_entity_poly.type
_entity_poly.pdbx_seq_one_letter_code
_entity_poly.pdbx_strand_id
1 'polypeptide(L)' 'MDKITETLKSAIGGLFTLLTSIIGLLVLASVVFGEKAGMNVISNLQEIVNGFVGPESSLAGLITLVLIVGLLMKQNEKK' A
#
# COMPACT_ATOMS: atom_id res chain seq x y z
N MET A 1 -16.12 -27.10 11.47
CA MET A 1 -14.82 -26.40 11.30
C MET A 1 -14.94 -25.31 10.23
N ASP A 2 -15.49 -25.64 9.06
CA ASP A 2 -15.49 -24.78 7.87
C ASP A 2 -16.21 -23.43 8.06
N LYS A 3 -17.37 -23.42 8.72
CA LYS A 3 -18.13 -22.19 8.95
C LYS A 3 -17.40 -21.18 9.86
N ILE A 4 -16.61 -21.66 10.82
CA ILE A 4 -15.80 -20.80 11.70
C ILE A 4 -14.63 -20.22 10.91
N THR A 5 -13.94 -21.06 10.12
CA THR A 5 -12.84 -20.63 9.25
C THR A 5 -13.30 -19.60 8.21
N GLU A 6 -14.46 -19.80 7.60
CA GLU A 6 -15.03 -18.90 6.60
C GLU A 6 -15.45 -17.56 7.22
N THR A 7 -16.10 -17.59 8.39
CA THR A 7 -16.44 -16.38 9.14
C THR A 7 -15.19 -15.59 9.53
N LEU A 8 -14.15 -16.29 10.01
CA LEU A 8 -12.87 -15.68 10.37
C LEU A 8 -12.17 -15.06 9.15
N LYS A 9 -12.13 -15.78 8.02
CA LYS A 9 -11.55 -15.27 6.77
C LYS A 9 -12.28 -14.03 6.27
N SER A 10 -13.61 -14.02 6.34
CA SER A 10 -14.42 -12.86 5.97
C SER A 10 -14.16 -11.67 6.89
N ALA A 11 -14.07 -11.89 8.20
CA ALA A 11 -13.78 -10.83 9.17
C ALA A 11 -12.39 -10.23 8.96
N ILE A 12 -11.37 -11.07 8.75
CA ILE A 12 -10.00 -10.63 8.45
C ILE A 12 -9.96 -9.87 7.13
N GLY A 13 -10.64 -10.36 6.09
CA GLY A 13 -10.73 -9.68 4.79
C GLY A 13 -11.36 -8.30 4.93
N GLY A 14 -12.49 -8.19 5.62
CA GLY A 14 -13.16 -6.91 5.86
C GLY A 14 -12.31 -5.93 6.66
N LEU A 15 -11.62 -6.41 7.71
CA LEU A 15 -10.69 -5.60 8.48
C LEU A 15 -9.50 -5.12 7.62
N PHE A 16 -8.95 -5.99 6.78
CA PHE A 16 -7.86 -5.63 5.87
C PHE A 16 -8.30 -4.50 4.92
N THR A 17 -9.45 -4.65 4.27
CA THR A 17 -10.00 -3.61 3.38
C THR A 17 -10.17 -2.28 4.10
N LEU A 18 -10.72 -2.30 5.32
CA LEU A 18 -10.88 -1.09 6.13
C LEU A 18 -9.52 -0.45 6.45
N LEU A 19 -8.56 -1.21 6.99
CA LEU A 19 -7.25 -0.69 7.35
C LEU A 19 -6.48 -0.13 6.15
N THR A 20 -6.52 -0.82 5.01
CA THR A 20 -5.90 -0.33 3.77
C THR A 20 -6.52 1.00 3.31
N SER A 21 -7.84 1.14 3.43
CA SER A 21 -8.51 2.41 3.08
C SER A 21 -8.08 3.57 3.99
N ILE A 22 -7.93 3.31 5.29
CA ILE A 22 -7.46 4.30 6.27
C ILE A 22 -6.03 4.71 5.96
N ILE A 23 -5.13 3.76 5.67
CA ILE A 23 -3.74 4.07 5.28
C ILE A 23 -3.73 4.95 4.04
N GLY A 24 -4.53 4.63 3.02
CA GLY A 24 -4.65 5.45 1.82
C GLY A 24 -5.09 6.89 2.12
N LEU A 25 -6.10 7.06 2.97
CA LEU A 25 -6.56 8.39 3.39
C LEU A 25 -5.49 9.15 4.17
N LEU A 26 -4.74 8.46 5.05
CA LEU A 26 -3.66 9.08 5.80
C LEU A 26 -2.49 9.50 4.89
N VAL A 27 -2.17 8.72 3.86
CA VAL A 27 -1.18 9.13 2.84
C VAL A 27 -1.63 10.43 2.15
N LEU A 28 -2.91 10.52 1.76
CA LEU A 28 -3.46 11.76 1.19
C LEU A 28 -3.37 12.93 2.17
N ALA A 29 -3.69 12.71 3.44
CA ALA A 29 -3.56 13.73 4.48
C ALA A 29 -2.10 14.19 4.65
N SER A 30 -1.13 13.28 4.64
CA SER A 30 0.31 13.61 4.68
C SER A 30 0.74 14.43 3.46
N VAL A 31 0.19 14.16 2.27
CA VAL A 31 0.47 14.94 1.05
C VAL A 31 -0.10 16.36 1.13
N VAL A 32 -1.34 16.51 1.63
CA VAL A 32 -2.03 17.80 1.68
C VAL A 32 -1.52 18.68 2.82
N PHE A 33 -1.33 18.10 4.01
CA PHE A 33 -1.02 18.84 5.23
C PHE A 33 0.47 18.81 5.60
N GLY A 34 1.28 17.98 4.94
CA GLY A 34 2.71 17.86 5.21
C GLY A 34 2.98 17.46 6.67
N GLU A 35 3.94 18.13 7.30
CA GLU A 35 4.32 17.89 8.71
C GLU A 35 3.17 18.11 9.71
N LYS A 36 2.12 18.84 9.33
CA LYS A 36 0.94 19.10 10.18
C LYS A 36 -0.03 17.92 10.26
N ALA A 37 0.17 16.87 9.46
CA ALA A 37 -0.68 15.67 9.47
C ALA A 37 -0.53 14.84 10.77
N GLY A 38 0.47 15.15 11.62
CA GLY A 38 0.70 14.49 12.91
C GLY A 38 1.28 13.07 12.81
N MET A 39 1.07 12.38 11.69
CA MET A 39 1.63 11.06 11.40
C MET A 39 2.39 11.07 10.07
N ASN A 40 3.64 10.62 10.09
CA ASN A 40 4.47 10.51 8.90
C ASN A 40 4.31 9.14 8.24
N VAL A 41 3.15 8.92 7.60
CA VAL A 41 2.82 7.62 6.99
C VAL A 41 3.76 7.27 5.85
N ILE A 42 4.24 8.26 5.09
CA ILE A 42 5.18 8.03 3.98
C ILE A 42 6.50 7.46 4.51
N SER A 43 7.04 8.01 5.61
CA SER A 43 8.24 7.47 6.27
C SER A 43 8.02 6.06 6.79
N ASN A 44 6.88 5.80 7.44
CA ASN A 44 6.56 4.46 7.94
C ASN A 44 6.48 3.43 6.79
N LEU A 45 5.89 3.81 5.65
CA LEU A 45 5.86 2.95 4.46
C LEU A 45 7.27 2.74 3.88
N GLN A 46 8.11 3.76 3.85
CA GLN A 46 9.50 3.64 3.43
C GLN A 46 10.30 2.67 4.31
N GLU A 47 10.09 2.66 5.63
CA GLU A 47 10.73 1.70 6.54
C GLU A 47 10.34 0.25 6.22
N ILE A 48 9.09 0.00 5.85
CA ILE A 48 8.64 -1.32 5.39
C ILE A 48 9.37 -1.72 4.09
N VAL A 49 9.47 -0.80 3.13
CA VAL A 49 10.20 -1.05 1.87
C VAL A 49 11.68 -1.34 2.17
N ASN A 50 12.31 -0.59 3.07
CA ASN A 50 13.69 -0.80 3.50
C ASN A 50 13.88 -2.19 4.11
N GLY A 51 12.94 -2.65 4.95
CA GLY A 51 12.99 -3.98 5.55
C GLY A 51 12.84 -5.12 4.55
N PHE A 52 12.12 -4.90 3.44
CA PHE A 52 11.86 -5.92 2.44
C PHE A 52 12.89 -5.98 1.31
N VAL A 53 13.33 -4.81 0.81
CA VAL A 53 14.22 -4.69 -0.37
C VAL A 53 15.66 -4.40 0.05
N GLY A 54 15.85 -3.68 1.15
CA GLY A 54 17.15 -3.28 1.69
C GLY A 54 17.27 -1.78 1.96
N PRO A 55 18.31 -1.34 2.67
CA PRO A 55 18.46 0.06 3.13
C PRO A 55 18.55 1.09 2.01
N GLU A 56 19.07 0.70 0.85
CA GLU A 56 19.22 1.57 -0.33
C GLU A 56 17.95 1.64 -1.19
N SER A 57 16.84 1.07 -0.72
CA SER A 57 15.58 1.06 -1.44
C SER A 57 14.85 2.40 -1.31
N SER A 58 14.07 2.77 -2.32
CA SER A 58 13.19 3.94 -2.26
C SER A 58 11.76 3.55 -2.59
N LEU A 59 10.82 4.06 -1.80
CA LEU A 59 9.39 3.95 -2.06
C LEU A 59 9.04 4.55 -3.44
N ALA A 60 9.69 5.66 -3.81
CA ALA A 60 9.53 6.27 -5.13
C ALA A 60 9.96 5.33 -6.27
N GLY A 61 11.10 4.64 -6.11
CA GLY A 61 11.57 3.64 -7.08
C GLY A 61 10.61 2.45 -7.20
N LEU A 62 10.09 1.96 -6.07
CA LEU A 62 9.09 0.90 -6.04
C LEU A 62 7.80 1.32 -6.78
N ILE A 63 7.27 2.50 -6.49
CA ILE A 63 6.07 3.04 -7.16
C ILE A 63 6.33 3.19 -8.68
N THR A 64 7.50 3.69 -9.06
CA THR A 64 7.89 3.85 -10.47
C THR A 64 7.90 2.51 -11.20
N LEU A 65 8.45 1.46 -10.58
CA LEU A 65 8.42 0.11 -11.14
C LEU A 65 6.98 -0.40 -11.32
N VAL A 66 6.12 -0.24 -10.32
CA VAL A 66 4.70 -0.63 -10.39
C VAL A 66 3.99 0.08 -11.55
N LEU A 67 4.24 1.38 -11.74
CA LEU A 67 3.68 2.15 -12.84
C LEU A 67 4.16 1.63 -14.20
N ILE A 68 5.46 1.37 -14.35
CA ILE A 68 6.03 0.81 -15.59
C ILE A 68 5.39 -0.55 -15.91
N VAL A 69 5.32 -1.45 -14.94
CA VAL A 69 4.70 -2.77 -15.11
C VAL A 69 3.22 -2.62 -15.50
N GLY A 70 2.47 -1.76 -14.82
CA GLY A 70 1.07 -1.48 -15.16
C GLY A 70 0.88 -0.92 -16.56
N LEU A 71 1.77 -0.04 -17.02
CA LEU A 71 1.75 0.49 -18.39
C LEU A 71 2.05 -0.59 -19.44
N LEU A 72 3.03 -1.46 -19.18
CA LEU A 72 3.35 -2.59 -20.07
C LEU A 72 2.19 -3.59 -20.17
N MET A 73 1.53 -3.91 -19.05
CA MET A 73 0.35 -4.76 -19.04
C MET A 73 -0.77 -4.17 -19.90
N LYS A 74 -1.05 -2.88 -19.73
CA LYS A 74 -2.06 -2.15 -20.54
C LYS A 74 -1.72 -2.11 -22.03
N GLN A 75 -0.44 -2.09 -22.40
CA GLN A 75 -0.02 -2.14 -23.81
C GLN A 75 -0.26 -3.52 -24.42
N ASN A 76 -0.03 -4.60 -23.66
CA ASN A 76 -0.28 -5.96 -24.10
C ASN A 76 -1.78 -6.26 -24.28
N GLU A 77 -2.67 -5.66 -23.47
CA GLU A 77 -4.13 -5.78 -23.64
C GLU A 77 -4.65 -5.15 -24.94
N LYS A 78 -3.88 -4.23 -25.54
CA LYS A 78 -4.24 -3.54 -26.79
C LYS A 78 -3.64 -4.18 -28.04
N LYS A 79 -2.85 -5.25 -27.91
CA LYS A 79 -2.34 -6.06 -29.02
C LYS A 79 -3.16 -7.32 -29.16
#